data_AF-A0A950KI32-F1
#
_entry.id   AF-A0A950KI32-F1
#
_cell.length_a   1.000
_cell.length_b   1.000
_cell.length_c   1.000
_cell.angle_alpha   90.00
_cell.angle_beta   90.00
_cell.angle_gamma   90.00
#
_symmetry.space_group_name_H-M   'P 1'
#
loop_
_entity.id
_entity.type
_entity.pdbx_description
1 polymer ?
#
loop_
_entity_poly.entity_id
_entity_poly.type
_entity_poly.pdbx_seq_one_letter_code
_entity_poly.pdbx_strand_id
1 'polypeptide(L)'
;MKTIFISALAGMAALSAPALAQTASQDNADMQADVNAIHKDNAALNKQENGLAQDRTAKAMDKATGNYGAQAMDSIAIGVDQTAIAEKKTEKGVDRKILQQDKKDVNDARAKGEGYPVDTQ
;
A
#
# COMPACT_ATOMS: atom_id res chain seq x y z
N MET A 1 68.18 14.20 27.78
CA MET A 1 67.61 15.12 26.78
C MET A 1 66.10 14.97 26.81
N LYS A 2 65.39 16.11 26.82
CA LYS A 2 63.94 16.22 26.89
C LYS A 2 63.31 15.82 25.55
N THR A 3 62.27 15.00 25.57
CA THR A 3 61.32 14.93 24.46
C THR A 3 59.91 14.93 25.03
N ILE A 4 59.27 16.08 24.85
CA ILE A 4 57.90 16.38 25.26
C ILE A 4 56.98 15.72 24.23
N PHE A 5 56.17 14.74 24.64
CA PHE A 5 55.09 14.21 23.80
C PHE A 5 53.96 15.25 23.77
N ILE A 6 53.83 15.90 22.62
CA ILE A 6 52.79 16.88 22.32
C ILE A 6 51.49 16.13 22.04
N SER A 7 50.46 16.54 22.79
CA SER A 7 49.07 16.20 22.64
C SER A 7 48.55 16.43 21.21
N ALA A 8 47.86 15.43 20.65
CA ALA A 8 46.92 15.64 19.56
C ALA A 8 45.63 14.88 19.88
N LEU A 9 44.88 15.42 20.83
CA LEU A 9 43.45 15.13 20.99
C LEU A 9 42.72 15.85 19.85
N ALA A 10 42.87 15.36 18.62
CA ALA A 10 42.12 15.84 17.48
C ALA A 10 40.74 15.20 17.53
N GLY A 11 39.76 16.02 17.91
CA GLY A 11 38.39 15.62 18.15
C GLY A 11 37.83 14.80 17.00
N MET A 12 37.29 13.63 17.34
CA MET A 12 36.18 13.06 16.58
C MET A 12 35.05 14.08 16.65
N ALA A 13 35.00 14.98 15.68
CA ALA A 13 33.74 15.54 15.25
C ALA A 13 32.92 14.35 14.73
N ALA A 14 32.20 13.71 15.64
CA ALA A 14 31.10 12.84 15.28
C ALA A 14 30.11 13.73 14.54
N LEU A 15 30.27 13.81 13.22
CA LEU A 15 29.22 14.21 12.31
C LEU A 15 28.15 13.12 12.39
N SER A 16 27.38 13.15 13.47
CA SER A 16 26.19 12.34 13.67
C SER A 16 25.09 12.89 12.77
N ALA A 17 25.20 12.65 11.47
CA ALA A 17 24.07 12.77 10.56
C ALA A 17 24.12 11.54 9.65
N PRO A 18 23.36 10.49 9.98
CA PRO A 18 22.39 10.03 8.99
C PRO A 18 21.06 9.47 9.55
N ALA A 19 20.77 9.58 10.85
CA ALA A 19 19.52 9.01 11.39
C ALA A 19 18.25 9.66 10.80
N LEU A 20 18.32 10.94 10.44
CA LEU A 20 17.17 11.75 9.99
C LEU A 20 16.80 11.55 8.51
N ALA A 21 17.78 11.31 7.64
CA ALA A 21 17.52 11.05 6.21
C ALA A 21 17.00 9.62 5.98
N GLN A 22 17.33 8.71 6.88
CA GLN A 22 16.95 7.30 6.80
C GLN A 22 15.46 7.10 7.08
N THR A 23 14.87 7.84 8.00
CA THR A 23 13.43 7.81 8.31
C THR A 23 12.58 8.35 7.17
N ALA A 24 12.91 9.53 6.61
CA ALA A 24 12.15 10.10 5.49
C ALA A 24 12.21 9.23 4.21
N SER A 25 13.32 8.54 3.97
CA SER A 25 13.44 7.60 2.85
C SER A 25 12.59 6.34 3.08
N GLN A 26 12.46 5.91 4.33
CA GLN A 26 11.72 4.71 4.69
C GLN A 26 10.21 4.97 4.63
N ASP A 27 9.73 6.10 5.19
CA ASP A 27 8.31 6.47 5.13
C ASP A 27 7.82 6.64 3.67
N ASN A 28 8.67 7.17 2.78
CA ASN A 28 8.37 7.25 1.35
C ASN A 28 8.31 5.86 0.69
N ALA A 29 9.19 4.93 1.08
CA ALA A 29 9.17 3.57 0.56
C ALA A 29 7.90 2.82 1.00
N ASP A 30 7.49 3.01 2.26
CA ASP A 30 6.29 2.41 2.84
C ASP A 30 5.03 2.96 2.15
N MET A 31 4.90 4.28 1.98
CA MET A 31 3.81 4.88 1.20
C MET A 31 3.76 4.38 -0.26
N GLN A 32 4.92 4.19 -0.89
CA GLN A 32 4.99 3.65 -2.25
C GLN A 32 4.54 2.18 -2.30
N ALA A 33 4.87 1.39 -1.27
CA ALA A 33 4.41 0.02 -1.14
C ALA A 33 2.88 -0.05 -1.01
N ASP A 34 2.29 0.81 -0.18
CA ASP A 34 0.84 0.93 -0.01
C ASP A 34 0.12 1.33 -1.30
N VAL A 35 0.65 2.32 -2.03
CA VAL A 35 0.10 2.70 -3.35
C VAL A 35 0.14 1.52 -4.31
N ASN A 36 1.22 0.73 -4.29
CA ASN A 36 1.34 -0.46 -5.12
C ASN A 36 0.36 -1.57 -4.69
N ALA A 37 0.10 -1.74 -3.39
CA ALA A 37 -0.90 -2.66 -2.87
C ALA A 37 -2.31 -2.29 -3.39
N ILE A 38 -2.68 -1.01 -3.28
CA ILE A 38 -3.96 -0.51 -3.81
C ILE A 38 -4.07 -0.72 -5.33
N HIS A 39 -2.99 -0.55 -6.10
CA HIS A 39 -2.99 -0.86 -7.53
C HIS A 39 -3.21 -2.34 -7.82
N LYS A 40 -2.56 -3.24 -7.07
CA LYS A 40 -2.78 -4.69 -7.20
C LYS A 40 -4.23 -5.05 -6.87
N ASP A 41 -4.79 -4.45 -5.83
CA ASP A 41 -6.19 -4.64 -5.46
C ASP A 41 -7.17 -4.16 -6.53
N ASN A 42 -6.89 -3.02 -7.18
CA ASN A 42 -7.68 -2.57 -8.33
C ASN A 42 -7.63 -3.57 -9.48
N ALA A 43 -6.45 -4.09 -9.82
CA ALA A 43 -6.30 -5.07 -10.88
C ALA A 43 -7.06 -6.37 -10.55
N ALA A 44 -6.99 -6.82 -9.30
CA ALA A 44 -7.72 -7.98 -8.82
C ALA A 44 -9.25 -7.76 -8.89
N LEU A 45 -9.74 -6.61 -8.44
CA LEU A 45 -11.16 -6.25 -8.53
C LEU A 45 -11.66 -6.25 -9.96
N ASN A 46 -10.92 -5.63 -10.89
CA ASN A 46 -11.31 -5.61 -12.30
C ASN A 46 -11.41 -7.03 -12.87
N LYS A 47 -10.49 -7.93 -12.49
CA LYS A 47 -10.55 -9.34 -12.92
C LYS A 47 -11.79 -10.04 -12.36
N GLN A 48 -12.11 -9.84 -11.09
CA GLN A 48 -13.29 -10.43 -10.46
C GLN A 48 -14.60 -9.87 -11.03
N GLU A 49 -14.67 -8.56 -11.27
CA GLU A 49 -15.85 -7.91 -11.87
C GLU A 49 -16.08 -8.39 -13.31
N ASN A 50 -15.02 -8.68 -14.07
CA ASN A 50 -15.12 -9.32 -15.38
C ASN A 50 -15.64 -10.76 -15.29
N GLY A 51 -15.18 -11.55 -14.32
CA GLY A 51 -15.71 -12.90 -14.05
C GLY A 51 -17.21 -12.86 -13.75
N LEU A 52 -17.62 -11.97 -12.85
CA LEU A 52 -19.02 -11.78 -12.49
C LEU A 52 -19.90 -11.43 -13.71
N ALA A 53 -19.38 -10.60 -14.63
CA ALA A 53 -20.07 -10.26 -15.86
C ALA A 53 -20.21 -11.46 -16.81
N GLN A 54 -19.19 -12.31 -16.89
CA GLN A 54 -19.22 -13.55 -17.66
C GLN A 54 -20.26 -14.52 -17.10
N ASP A 55 -20.27 -14.77 -15.79
CA ASP A 55 -21.23 -15.68 -15.16
C ASP A 55 -22.68 -15.20 -15.31
N ARG A 56 -22.90 -13.88 -15.21
CA ARG A 56 -24.22 -13.28 -15.49
C ARG A 56 -24.65 -13.48 -16.94
N THR A 57 -23.71 -13.41 -17.87
CA THR A 57 -23.98 -13.64 -19.29
C THR A 57 -24.30 -15.11 -19.54
N ALA A 58 -23.51 -16.04 -18.97
CA ALA A 58 -23.78 -17.48 -19.01
C ALA A 58 -25.18 -17.80 -18.49
N LYS A 59 -25.53 -17.26 -17.31
CA LYS A 59 -26.85 -17.46 -16.69
C LYS A 59 -27.99 -16.96 -17.57
N ALA A 60 -27.79 -15.84 -18.26
CA ALA A 60 -28.79 -15.30 -19.17
C ALA A 60 -28.99 -16.21 -20.39
N MET A 61 -27.92 -16.79 -20.94
CA MET A 61 -27.99 -17.79 -22.02
C MET A 61 -28.66 -19.08 -21.56
N ASP A 62 -28.32 -19.59 -20.38
CA ASP A 62 -28.94 -20.80 -19.83
C ASP A 62 -30.43 -20.60 -19.54
N LYS A 63 -30.82 -19.41 -19.07
CA LYS A 63 -32.22 -19.04 -18.94
C LYS A 63 -32.94 -19.01 -20.30
N ALA A 64 -32.29 -18.49 -21.36
CA ALA A 64 -32.87 -18.43 -22.69
C ALA A 64 -33.04 -19.82 -23.32
N THR A 65 -32.16 -20.77 -22.99
CA THR A 65 -32.21 -22.15 -23.49
C THR A 65 -33.00 -23.11 -22.58
N GLY A 66 -33.47 -22.64 -21.42
CA GLY A 66 -34.24 -23.45 -20.45
C GLY A 66 -33.38 -24.43 -19.65
N ASN A 67 -32.06 -24.24 -19.59
CA ASN A 67 -31.14 -25.10 -18.86
C ASN A 67 -31.11 -24.72 -17.37
N TYR A 68 -32.12 -25.14 -16.62
CA TYR A 68 -32.27 -24.80 -15.21
C TYR A 68 -31.13 -25.33 -14.31
N GLY A 69 -30.53 -26.48 -14.67
CA GLY A 69 -29.41 -27.04 -13.94
C GLY A 69 -28.17 -26.15 -14.01
N ALA A 70 -27.82 -25.71 -15.22
CA ALA A 70 -26.69 -24.79 -15.43
C ALA A 70 -26.99 -23.38 -14.88
N GLN A 71 -28.23 -22.88 -15.00
CA GLN A 71 -28.65 -21.63 -14.37
C GLN A 71 -28.45 -21.63 -12.84
N ALA A 72 -28.69 -22.78 -12.18
CA ALA A 72 -28.44 -22.92 -10.74
C ALA A 72 -26.95 -22.86 -10.42
N MET A 73 -26.10 -23.51 -11.23
CA MET A 73 -24.65 -23.44 -11.06
C MET A 73 -24.11 -22.03 -11.28
N ASP A 74 -24.55 -21.33 -12.33
CA ASP A 74 -24.16 -19.93 -12.56
C ASP A 74 -24.61 -19.00 -11.43
N SER A 75 -25.75 -19.30 -10.81
CA SER A 75 -26.22 -18.53 -9.65
C SER A 75 -25.29 -18.67 -8.45
N ILE A 76 -24.73 -19.88 -8.24
CA ILE A 76 -23.76 -20.14 -7.19
C ILE A 76 -22.44 -19.41 -7.52
N ALA A 77 -21.97 -19.52 -8.76
CA ALA A 77 -20.74 -18.86 -9.22
C ALA A 77 -20.82 -17.34 -9.05
N ILE A 78 -21.94 -16.71 -9.46
CA ILE A 78 -22.23 -15.30 -9.21
C ILE A 78 -22.14 -14.94 -7.72
N GLY A 79 -22.68 -15.79 -6.84
CA GLY A 79 -22.63 -15.56 -5.39
C GLY A 79 -21.21 -15.62 -4.83
N VAL A 80 -20.40 -16.56 -5.32
CA VAL A 80 -18.98 -16.66 -4.98
C VAL A 80 -18.22 -15.42 -5.44
N ASP A 81 -18.42 -14.99 -6.69
CA ASP A 81 -17.79 -13.79 -7.25
C ASP A 81 -18.16 -12.53 -6.48
N GLN A 82 -19.44 -12.37 -6.12
CA GLN A 82 -19.89 -11.24 -5.30
C GLN A 82 -19.24 -11.21 -3.94
N THR A 83 -19.06 -12.37 -3.31
CA THR A 83 -18.38 -12.49 -2.01
C THR A 83 -16.91 -12.12 -2.14
N ALA A 84 -16.22 -12.66 -3.15
CA ALA A 84 -14.81 -12.38 -3.40
C ALA A 84 -14.55 -10.89 -3.72
N ILE A 85 -15.46 -10.24 -4.46
CA ILE A 85 -15.41 -8.80 -4.71
C ILE A 85 -15.60 -8.00 -3.42
N ALA A 86 -16.53 -8.41 -2.55
CA ALA A 86 -16.77 -7.73 -1.28
C ALA A 86 -15.57 -7.81 -0.34
N GLU A 87 -14.94 -8.99 -0.24
CA GLU A 87 -13.71 -9.19 0.52
C GLU A 87 -12.58 -8.31 -0.01
N LYS A 88 -12.36 -8.32 -1.33
CA LYS A 88 -11.30 -7.52 -1.95
C LYS A 88 -11.56 -6.01 -1.84
N LYS A 89 -12.83 -5.56 -1.88
CA LYS A 89 -13.18 -4.15 -1.60
C LYS A 89 -12.87 -3.75 -0.16
N THR A 90 -13.00 -4.69 0.78
CA THR A 90 -12.67 -4.49 2.19
C THR A 90 -11.16 -4.36 2.39
N GLU A 91 -10.37 -5.27 1.80
CA GLU A 91 -8.90 -5.22 1.80
C GLU A 91 -8.38 -3.88 1.26
N LYS A 92 -8.82 -3.49 0.06
CA LYS A 92 -8.51 -2.18 -0.53
C LYS A 92 -8.93 -1.00 0.35
N GLY A 93 -9.98 -1.17 1.15
CA GLY A 93 -10.44 -0.18 2.12
C GLY A 93 -9.48 -0.03 3.30
N VAL A 94 -8.90 -1.14 3.76
CA VAL A 94 -7.86 -1.17 4.79
C VAL A 94 -6.58 -0.53 4.26
N ASP A 95 -6.09 -0.93 3.09
CA ASP A 95 -4.86 -0.37 2.48
C ASP A 95 -4.98 1.15 2.30
N ARG A 96 -6.15 1.65 1.90
CA ARG A 96 -6.39 3.09 1.80
C ARG A 96 -6.36 3.82 3.13
N LYS A 97 -6.80 3.18 4.22
CA LYS A 97 -6.72 3.77 5.57
C LYS A 97 -5.29 3.82 6.07
N ILE A 98 -4.51 2.76 5.82
CA ILE A 98 -3.07 2.71 6.16
C ILE A 98 -2.35 3.84 5.42
N LEU A 99 -2.51 3.94 4.09
CA LEU A 99 -1.88 5.02 3.31
C LEU A 99 -2.28 6.43 3.78
N GLN A 100 -3.53 6.62 4.24
CA GLN A 100 -3.97 7.90 4.78
C GLN A 100 -3.32 8.21 6.13
N GLN A 101 -3.14 7.19 6.97
CA GLN A 101 -2.47 7.29 8.25
C GLN A 101 -0.98 7.60 8.05
N ASP A 102 -0.29 6.88 7.17
CA ASP A 102 1.12 7.12 6.84
C ASP A 102 1.35 8.53 6.32
N LYS A 103 0.48 9.01 5.42
CA LYS A 103 0.53 10.40 4.94
C LYS A 103 0.35 11.41 6.06
N LYS A 104 -0.52 11.12 7.02
CA LYS A 104 -0.75 12.01 8.17
C LYS A 104 0.49 12.03 9.06
N ASP A 105 1.06 10.87 9.37
CA ASP A 105 2.22 10.76 10.24
C ASP A 105 3.45 11.45 9.64
N VAL A 106 3.68 11.29 8.33
CA VAL A 106 4.71 12.04 7.59
C VAL A 106 4.49 13.55 7.67
N ASN A 107 3.26 14.03 7.47
CA ASN A 107 2.95 15.45 7.53
C ASN A 107 3.11 16.01 8.95
N ASP A 108 2.68 15.27 9.97
CA ASP A 108 2.80 15.65 11.38
C ASP A 108 4.27 15.70 11.81
N ALA A 109 5.09 14.73 11.37
CA ALA A 109 6.54 14.72 11.61
C ALA A 109 7.22 15.92 10.94
N ARG A 110 6.87 16.21 9.68
CA ARG A 110 7.36 17.40 8.96
C ARG A 110 6.99 18.71 9.65
N ALA A 111 5.75 18.82 10.15
CA ALA A 111 5.29 20.01 10.86
C ALA A 111 6.01 20.23 12.21
N LYS A 112 6.45 19.14 12.86
CA LYS A 112 7.22 19.18 14.11
C LYS A 112 8.72 19.42 13.90
N GLY A 113 9.20 19.46 12.66
CA GLY A 113 10.63 19.58 12.34
C GLY A 113 11.42 18.31 12.67
N GLU A 114 10.75 17.18 12.88
CA GLU A 114 11.37 15.89 13.13
C GLU A 114 11.67 15.22 11.77
N GLY A 115 12.95 15.15 11.38
CA GLY A 115 13.39 14.25 10.30
C GLY A 115 13.15 14.69 8.85
N TYR A 116 12.57 15.85 8.58
CA TYR A 116 12.38 16.37 7.22
C TYR A 116 13.09 17.71 7.05
N PRO A 117 13.96 17.89 6.01
CA PRO A 117 14.55 19.19 5.75
C PRO A 117 13.41 20.20 5.54
N VAL A 118 13.34 21.18 6.44
CA VAL A 118 12.53 22.37 6.21
C VAL A 118 13.29 23.11 5.11
N ASP A 119 12.81 22.99 3.87
CA ASP A 119 13.27 23.86 2.78
C ASP A 119 12.86 25.29 3.15
N THR A 120 13.71 25.97 3.91
CA THR A 120 13.67 27.42 4.05
C THR A 120 14.10 28.00 2.72
N GLN A 121 13.14 28.59 2.01
CA GLN A 121 13.33 29.34 0.76
C GLN A 121 14.34 30.47 0.92
#